data_AF-A0A965LD48-F1
#
_entry.id   AF-A0A965LD48-F1
#
_cell.length_a   1.000
_cell.length_b   1.000
_cell.length_c   1.000
_cell.angle_alpha   90.00
_cell.angle_beta   90.00
_cell.angle_gamma   90.00
#
_symmetry.space_group_name_H-M   'P 1'
#
loop_
_entity.id
_entity.type
_entity.pdbx_description
1 polymer ?
#
loop_
_entity_poly.entity_id
_entity_poly.type
_entity_poly.pdbx_seq_one_letter_code
_entity_poly.pdbx_strand_id
1 'polypeptide(L)'
;MTDSSPSPTPLPHIFGESYEFNEVRAFLGGDPKPPNFVIHRNGEVIGLCLGLGWNPRAESEPCEVWVGRKGDQPKWGIKLSETKGLLPVYVRRTEGGKWFYNGEFQVTSDSTDPAIIRPRLQPPTIVAIAQLVFLKRINPPAAPTPPAEVVA
;
A
#
# COMPACT_ATOMS: atom_id res chain seq x y z
N MET A 1 2.05 -24.26 36.29
CA MET A 1 0.86 -24.20 35.44
C MET A 1 1.08 -23.08 34.44
N THR A 2 1.41 -23.41 33.20
CA THR A 2 1.61 -22.42 32.12
C THR A 2 0.25 -22.06 31.56
N ASP A 3 -0.21 -20.86 31.91
CA ASP A 3 -1.39 -20.22 31.34
C ASP A 3 -1.18 -20.08 29.83
N SER A 4 -1.75 -21.01 29.09
CA SER A 4 -1.76 -21.02 27.61
C SER A 4 -3.05 -20.36 27.16
N SER A 5 -3.23 -19.10 27.56
CA SER A 5 -4.29 -18.28 26.99
C SER A 5 -3.91 -17.97 25.53
N PRO A 6 -4.74 -18.32 24.53
CA PRO A 6 -4.49 -17.90 23.17
C PRO A 6 -4.46 -16.37 23.14
N SER A 7 -3.36 -15.79 22.68
CA SER A 7 -3.28 -14.35 22.46
C SER A 7 -4.48 -13.94 21.60
N PRO A 8 -5.23 -12.89 21.98
CA PRO A 8 -6.40 -12.49 21.22
C PRO A 8 -5.98 -12.20 19.78
N THR A 9 -6.64 -12.87 18.83
CA THR A 9 -6.44 -12.59 17.42
C THR A 9 -6.71 -11.10 17.20
N PRO A 10 -5.77 -10.34 16.59
CA PRO A 10 -5.99 -8.93 16.36
C PRO A 10 -7.28 -8.69 15.58
N LEU A 11 -8.07 -7.71 16.00
CA LEU A 11 -9.26 -7.30 15.22
C LEU A 11 -8.82 -6.88 13.82
N PRO A 12 -9.55 -7.25 12.77
CA PRO A 12 -9.21 -6.88 11.41
C PRO A 12 -9.22 -5.35 11.27
N HIS A 13 -8.24 -4.80 10.55
CA HIS A 13 -8.20 -3.37 10.26
C HIS A 13 -9.40 -2.96 9.38
N ILE A 14 -9.96 -1.80 9.70
CA ILE A 14 -11.21 -1.28 9.14
C ILE A 14 -10.90 -0.22 8.09
N PHE A 15 -11.59 -0.28 6.95
CA PHE A 15 -11.37 0.65 5.86
C PHE A 15 -11.56 2.11 6.33
N GLY A 16 -10.59 2.97 6.02
CA GLY A 16 -10.62 4.38 6.39
C GLY A 16 -10.16 4.67 7.83
N GLU A 17 -9.98 3.66 8.68
CA GLU A 17 -9.36 3.85 9.99
C GLU A 17 -7.84 4.03 9.87
N SER A 18 -7.28 4.72 10.86
CA SER A 18 -5.88 5.13 10.90
C SER A 18 -5.11 4.38 12.00
N TYR A 19 -3.92 3.91 11.68
CA TYR A 19 -3.06 3.12 12.55
C TYR A 19 -1.64 3.70 12.58
N GLU A 20 -0.91 3.42 13.64
CA GLU A 20 0.53 3.66 13.70
C GLU A 20 1.29 2.62 12.86
N PHE A 21 2.46 2.99 12.32
CA PHE A 21 3.24 2.06 11.48
C PHE A 21 3.61 0.77 12.22
N ASN A 22 3.94 0.88 13.50
CA ASN A 22 4.28 -0.26 14.34
C ASN A 22 3.08 -1.19 14.57
N GLU A 23 1.86 -0.63 14.66
CA GLU A 23 0.62 -1.41 14.77
C GLU A 23 0.37 -2.17 13.47
N VAL A 24 0.47 -1.48 12.31
CA VAL A 24 0.34 -2.12 10.99
C VAL A 24 1.32 -3.27 10.81
N ARG A 25 2.60 -3.03 11.13
CA ARG A 25 3.63 -4.07 11.04
C ARG A 25 3.35 -5.23 11.98
N ALA A 26 2.98 -4.97 13.23
CA ALA A 26 2.69 -6.03 14.21
C ALA A 26 1.47 -6.85 13.80
N PHE A 27 0.39 -6.20 13.38
CA PHE A 27 -0.82 -6.83 12.87
C PHE A 27 -0.54 -7.78 11.70
N LEU A 28 0.25 -7.30 10.73
CA LEU A 28 0.65 -8.10 9.59
C LEU A 28 1.81 -9.07 9.88
N GLY A 29 2.40 -9.07 11.08
CA GLY A 29 3.57 -9.90 11.41
C GLY A 29 4.80 -9.60 10.53
N GLY A 30 5.02 -8.34 10.16
CA GLY A 30 6.17 -7.95 9.33
C GLY A 30 7.49 -7.86 10.09
N ASP A 31 8.59 -8.13 9.39
CA ASP A 31 9.95 -8.02 9.91
C ASP A 31 10.29 -6.56 10.27
N PRO A 32 11.03 -6.29 11.36
CA PRO A 32 11.40 -4.94 11.78
C PRO A 32 12.57 -4.37 10.97
N LYS A 33 12.59 -4.59 9.65
CA LYS A 33 13.68 -4.19 8.76
C LYS A 33 13.16 -3.34 7.61
N PRO A 34 13.93 -2.33 7.15
CA PRO A 34 13.58 -1.57 5.96
C PRO A 34 13.42 -2.49 4.73
N PRO A 35 12.68 -2.05 3.69
CA PRO A 35 12.16 -0.69 3.47
C PRO A 35 10.76 -0.43 4.06
N ASN A 36 10.47 0.82 4.41
CA ASN A 36 9.22 1.17 5.11
C ASN A 36 7.98 1.29 4.20
N PHE A 37 8.12 1.18 2.87
CA PHE A 37 6.97 1.20 1.95
C PHE A 37 6.35 -0.18 1.71
N VAL A 38 7.05 -1.23 2.13
CA VAL A 38 6.63 -2.64 2.02
C VAL A 38 6.66 -3.25 3.40
N ILE A 39 5.56 -3.89 3.81
CA ILE A 39 5.59 -4.80 4.95
C ILE A 39 5.95 -6.18 4.39
N HIS A 40 7.01 -6.78 4.92
CA HIS A 40 7.54 -8.04 4.43
C HIS A 40 7.86 -9.00 5.57
N ARG A 41 7.86 -10.29 5.28
CA ARG A 41 8.25 -11.36 6.20
C ARG A 41 8.91 -12.46 5.41
N ASN A 42 10.06 -12.96 5.87
CA ASN A 42 10.82 -14.00 5.16
C ASN A 42 11.13 -13.65 3.70
N GLY A 43 11.23 -12.35 3.38
CA GLY A 43 11.50 -11.87 2.03
C GLY A 43 10.29 -11.80 1.10
N GLU A 44 9.08 -12.10 1.57
CA GLU A 44 7.83 -11.98 0.82
C GLU A 44 7.09 -10.70 1.20
N VAL A 45 6.39 -10.10 0.24
CA VAL A 45 5.57 -8.90 0.48
C VAL A 45 4.20 -9.32 1.01
N ILE A 46 3.82 -8.77 2.16
CA ILE A 46 2.56 -9.11 2.85
C ILE A 46 1.68 -7.89 3.12
N GLY A 47 2.12 -6.69 2.72
CA GLY A 47 1.34 -5.47 2.81
C GLY A 47 2.12 -4.26 2.29
N LEU A 48 1.43 -3.15 2.08
CA LEU A 48 2.01 -1.92 1.53
C LEU A 48 1.68 -0.71 2.39
N CYS A 49 2.66 0.17 2.58
CA CYS A 49 2.51 1.44 3.26
C CYS A 49 2.95 2.57 2.31
N LEU A 50 1.98 3.17 1.61
CA LEU A 50 2.22 4.13 0.53
C LEU A 50 1.99 5.56 1.00
N GLY A 51 3.06 6.35 1.09
CA GLY A 51 2.93 7.79 1.32
C GLY A 51 2.48 8.50 0.05
N LEU A 52 1.39 9.29 0.10
CA LEU A 52 0.82 9.96 -1.07
C LEU A 52 1.78 10.99 -1.70
N GLY A 53 2.70 11.57 -0.92
CA GLY A 53 3.74 12.45 -1.46
C GLY A 53 4.71 11.76 -2.43
N TRP A 54 4.82 10.43 -2.37
CA TRP A 54 5.68 9.62 -3.24
C TRP A 54 4.88 8.70 -4.18
N ASN A 55 3.63 8.38 -3.82
CA ASN A 55 2.71 7.55 -4.56
C ASN A 55 1.37 8.29 -4.71
N PRO A 56 1.30 9.33 -5.56
CA PRO A 56 0.12 10.20 -5.65
C PRO A 56 -1.12 9.48 -6.19
N ARG A 57 -0.95 8.29 -6.77
CA ARG A 57 -2.02 7.44 -7.32
C ARG A 57 -2.30 6.19 -6.48
N ALA A 58 -1.88 6.15 -5.22
CA ALA A 58 -2.14 5.03 -4.32
C ALA A 58 -3.63 4.88 -3.91
N GLU A 59 -4.42 5.95 -4.01
CA GLU A 59 -5.88 5.93 -3.79
C GLU A 59 -6.68 5.85 -5.11
N SER A 60 -6.03 5.86 -6.28
CA SER A 60 -6.68 5.79 -7.60
C SER A 60 -7.11 4.36 -7.98
N GLU A 61 -7.90 4.23 -9.04
CA GLU A 61 -8.23 2.95 -9.68
C GLU A 61 -7.85 3.01 -11.19
N PRO A 62 -6.84 2.24 -11.65
CA PRO A 62 -5.99 1.35 -10.85
C PRO A 62 -5.11 2.12 -9.86
N CYS A 63 -4.80 1.48 -8.73
CA CYS A 63 -3.82 1.99 -7.77
C CYS A 63 -2.42 1.79 -8.35
N GLU A 64 -1.57 2.82 -8.26
CA GLU A 64 -0.20 2.75 -8.76
C GLU A 64 0.81 2.86 -7.60
N VAL A 65 1.74 1.91 -7.55
CA VAL A 65 2.92 1.94 -6.68
C VAL A 65 4.11 2.40 -7.51
N TRP A 66 4.69 3.52 -7.11
CA TRP A 66 5.80 4.16 -7.80
C TRP A 66 7.10 3.80 -7.09
N VAL A 67 7.75 2.75 -7.57
CA VAL A 67 8.97 2.23 -6.97
C VAL A 67 10.14 3.12 -7.35
N GLY A 68 10.81 3.72 -6.37
CA GLY A 68 11.99 4.56 -6.60
C GLY A 68 13.25 3.76 -6.95
N ARG A 69 14.33 4.48 -7.31
CA ARG A 69 15.62 3.89 -7.72
C ARG A 69 16.65 3.76 -6.59
N LYS A 70 16.33 4.17 -5.36
CA LYS A 70 17.31 4.28 -4.27
C LYS A 70 17.39 3.00 -3.45
N GLY A 71 18.62 2.58 -3.11
CA GLY A 71 18.87 1.42 -2.25
C GLY A 71 18.17 0.16 -2.75
N ASP A 72 17.50 -0.55 -1.85
CA ASP A 72 16.80 -1.80 -2.16
C ASP A 72 15.42 -1.62 -2.80
N GLN A 73 14.97 -0.38 -3.06
CA GLN A 73 13.63 -0.14 -3.63
C GLN A 73 13.37 -0.93 -4.92
N PRO A 74 14.28 -0.97 -5.93
CA PRO A 74 14.04 -1.73 -7.16
C PRO A 74 13.88 -3.24 -6.89
N LYS A 75 14.67 -3.80 -5.98
CA LYS A 75 14.59 -5.22 -5.59
C LYS A 75 13.22 -5.54 -4.99
N TRP A 76 12.68 -4.67 -4.14
CA TRP A 76 11.35 -4.83 -3.57
C TRP A 76 10.22 -4.56 -4.56
N GLY A 77 10.45 -3.70 -5.56
CA GLY A 77 9.53 -3.52 -6.70
C GLY A 77 9.32 -4.82 -7.48
N ILE A 78 10.42 -5.51 -7.82
CA ILE A 78 10.38 -6.80 -8.52
C ILE A 78 9.60 -7.82 -7.70
N LYS A 79 9.93 -7.94 -6.41
CA LYS A 79 9.22 -8.84 -5.50
C LYS A 79 7.73 -8.53 -5.42
N LEU A 80 7.38 -7.24 -5.32
CA LEU A 80 5.99 -6.80 -5.30
C LEU A 80 5.26 -7.16 -6.61
N SER A 81 5.87 -6.97 -7.78
CA SER A 81 5.26 -7.36 -9.06
C SER A 81 5.03 -8.88 -9.18
N GLU A 82 5.85 -9.68 -8.51
CA GLU A 82 5.74 -11.15 -8.51
C GLU A 82 4.74 -11.67 -7.48
N THR A 83 4.45 -10.89 -6.44
CA THR A 83 3.55 -11.27 -5.34
C THR A 83 2.19 -11.73 -5.85
N LYS A 84 1.72 -12.85 -5.30
CA LYS A 84 0.40 -13.42 -5.54
C LYS A 84 -0.45 -13.30 -4.28
N GLY A 85 -1.76 -13.17 -4.47
CA GLY A 85 -2.72 -13.03 -3.38
C GLY A 85 -3.09 -11.58 -3.07
N LEU A 86 -3.76 -11.41 -1.94
CA LEU A 86 -4.32 -10.14 -1.48
C LEU A 86 -3.29 -9.40 -0.63
N LEU A 87 -3.12 -8.12 -0.92
CA LEU A 87 -2.25 -7.21 -0.22
C LEU A 87 -3.07 -6.14 0.48
N PRO A 88 -3.03 -6.06 1.82
CA PRO A 88 -3.57 -4.92 2.53
C PRO A 88 -2.71 -3.69 2.22
N VAL A 89 -3.36 -2.63 1.75
CA VAL A 89 -2.72 -1.36 1.41
C VAL A 89 -3.10 -0.31 2.44
N TYR A 90 -2.08 0.39 2.95
CA TYR A 90 -2.24 1.53 3.82
C TYR A 90 -1.68 2.77 3.15
N VAL A 91 -2.35 3.90 3.31
CA VAL A 91 -1.94 5.17 2.73
C VAL A 91 -1.65 6.19 3.81
N ARG A 92 -0.63 7.02 3.60
CA ARG A 92 -0.32 8.15 4.49
C ARG A 92 -0.43 9.44 3.71
N ARG A 93 -1.36 10.30 4.11
CA ARG A 93 -1.65 11.58 3.45
C ARG A 93 -0.62 12.66 3.79
N THR A 94 -0.18 12.70 5.05
CA THR A 94 0.78 13.69 5.57
C THR A 94 2.05 12.99 6.05
N GLU A 95 3.22 13.50 5.67
CA GLU A 95 4.50 12.96 6.17
C GLU A 95 4.56 12.99 7.70
N GLY A 96 5.01 11.89 8.32
CA GLY A 96 4.98 11.71 9.77
C GLY A 96 3.60 11.40 10.38
N GLY A 97 2.53 11.39 9.58
CA GLY A 97 1.18 11.06 10.03
C GLY A 97 0.86 9.56 10.08
N LYS A 98 -0.39 9.27 10.45
CA LYS A 98 -0.94 7.91 10.55
C LYS A 98 -1.17 7.24 9.19
N TRP A 99 -1.25 5.92 9.23
CA TRP A 99 -1.50 5.05 8.08
C TRP A 99 -2.96 4.65 8.02
N PHE A 100 -3.66 5.08 6.98
CA PHE A 100 -5.08 4.78 6.76
C PHE A 100 -5.22 3.49 5.98
N TYR A 101 -5.99 2.54 6.48
CA TYR A 101 -6.25 1.31 5.74
C TYR A 101 -7.12 1.60 4.51
N ASN A 102 -6.58 1.30 3.32
CA ASN A 102 -7.21 1.57 2.03
C ASN A 102 -7.80 0.29 1.38
N GLY A 103 -7.83 -0.83 2.11
CA GLY A 103 -8.43 -2.09 1.68
C GLY A 103 -7.43 -3.09 1.10
N GLU A 104 -7.98 -4.18 0.55
CA GLU A 104 -7.22 -5.27 -0.05
C GLU A 104 -7.12 -5.12 -1.56
N PHE A 105 -5.91 -5.33 -2.07
CA PHE A 105 -5.56 -5.18 -3.47
C PHE A 105 -4.86 -6.42 -4.00
N GLN A 106 -4.97 -6.63 -5.30
CA GLN A 106 -4.20 -7.63 -6.02
C GLN A 106 -3.32 -6.94 -7.06
N VAL A 107 -2.09 -7.43 -7.19
CA VAL A 107 -1.19 -7.02 -8.28
C VAL A 107 -1.77 -7.51 -9.61
N THR A 108 -1.96 -6.58 -10.54
CA THR A 108 -2.51 -6.90 -11.87
C THR A 108 -1.46 -6.86 -12.97
N SER A 109 -0.52 -5.94 -12.87
CA SER A 109 0.55 -5.75 -13.85
C SER A 109 1.65 -4.87 -13.29
N ASP A 110 2.75 -4.77 -14.01
CA ASP A 110 3.83 -3.84 -13.73
C ASP A 110 4.43 -3.30 -15.04
N SER A 111 5.24 -2.23 -14.94
CA SER A 111 5.93 -1.66 -16.10
C SER A 111 7.25 -0.99 -15.73
N THR A 112 8.26 -1.21 -16.56
CA THR A 112 9.53 -0.47 -16.57
C THR A 112 9.69 0.41 -17.82
N ASP A 113 8.64 0.53 -18.64
CA ASP A 113 8.68 1.27 -19.90
C ASP A 113 8.85 2.78 -19.63
N PRO A 114 9.92 3.41 -20.14
CA PRO A 114 10.11 4.86 -20.03
C PRO A 114 8.95 5.68 -20.57
N ALA A 115 8.21 5.22 -21.58
CA ALA A 115 7.06 5.92 -22.13
C ALA A 115 5.90 6.01 -21.13
N ILE A 116 5.74 4.99 -20.28
CA ILE A 116 4.73 4.95 -19.21
C ILE A 116 5.24 5.69 -17.97
N ILE A 117 6.53 5.59 -17.66
CA ILE A 117 7.14 6.18 -16.45
C ILE A 117 7.32 7.70 -16.56
N ARG A 118 7.84 8.22 -17.67
CA ARG A 118 8.21 9.65 -17.79
C ARG A 118 7.05 10.61 -17.47
N PRO A 119 5.80 10.38 -17.92
CA PRO A 119 4.67 11.24 -17.57
C PRO A 119 4.31 11.29 -16.08
N ARG A 120 4.83 10.37 -15.26
CA ARG A 120 4.58 10.29 -13.81
C ARG A 120 5.67 10.97 -12.98
N LEU A 121 6.79 11.34 -13.59
CA LEU A 121 7.82 12.10 -12.88
C LEU A 121 7.27 13.49 -12.53
N GLN A 122 7.49 13.90 -11.29
CA GLN A 122 7.03 15.18 -10.74
C GLN A 122 8.19 15.88 -10.01
N PRO A 123 9.17 16.45 -10.74
CA PRO A 123 10.27 17.17 -10.13
C PRO A 123 9.79 18.38 -9.30
N PRO A 124 10.47 18.75 -8.19
CA PRO A 124 11.69 18.12 -7.66
C PRO A 124 11.43 16.90 -6.78
N THR A 125 10.17 16.56 -6.51
CA THR A 125 9.79 15.52 -5.54
C THR A 125 10.06 14.12 -6.09
N ILE A 126 9.48 13.79 -7.25
CA ILE A 126 9.54 12.45 -7.84
C ILE A 126 10.38 12.53 -9.13
N VAL A 127 11.69 12.45 -8.96
CA VAL A 127 12.66 12.62 -10.07
C VAL A 127 13.08 11.31 -10.72
N ALA A 128 12.79 10.17 -10.08
CA ALA A 128 13.19 8.86 -10.58
C ALA A 128 12.26 7.75 -10.11
N ILE A 129 11.72 7.01 -11.07
CA ILE A 129 10.95 5.77 -10.86
C ILE A 129 11.70 4.63 -11.57
N ALA A 130 11.86 3.51 -10.87
CA ALA A 130 12.45 2.28 -11.38
C ALA A 130 11.39 1.43 -12.10
N GLN A 131 10.22 1.31 -11.49
CA GLN A 131 9.13 0.43 -11.92
C GLN A 131 7.81 1.00 -11.40
N LEU A 132 6.74 0.77 -12.14
CA LEU A 132 5.37 0.97 -11.71
C LEU A 132 4.75 -0.39 -11.45
N VAL A 133 4.10 -0.57 -10.30
CA VAL A 133 3.25 -1.74 -10.05
C VAL A 133 1.80 -1.29 -9.96
N PHE A 134 0.94 -1.93 -10.74
CA PHE A 134 -0.48 -1.64 -10.80
C PHE A 134 -1.24 -2.64 -9.93
N LEU A 135 -2.10 -2.09 -9.08
CA LEU A 135 -2.90 -2.82 -8.12
C LEU A 135 -4.38 -2.55 -8.41
N LYS A 136 -5.20 -3.60 -8.33
CA LYS A 136 -6.66 -3.49 -8.40
C LYS A 136 -7.26 -3.82 -7.04
N ARG A 137 -8.20 -3.01 -6.58
CA ARG A 137 -8.93 -3.27 -5.33
C ARG A 137 -9.92 -4.41 -5.51
N ILE A 138 -9.96 -5.34 -4.57
CA ILE A 138 -10.80 -6.56 -4.68
C ILE A 138 -12.20 -6.36 -4.10
N ASN A 139 -12.38 -5.44 -3.15
CA ASN A 139 -13.69 -5.04 -2.63
C ASN A 139 -13.69 -3.52 -2.37
N PRO A 140 -14.15 -2.69 -3.32
CA PRO A 140 -14.32 -1.27 -3.03
C PRO A 140 -15.36 -1.08 -1.93
N PRO A 141 -15.15 -0.14 -0.98
CA PRO A 141 -16.22 0.28 -0.10
C PRO A 141 -17.40 0.71 -0.96
N ALA A 142 -18.62 0.43 -0.51
CA ALA A 142 -19.81 0.91 -1.18
C ALA A 142 -19.65 2.41 -1.47
N ALA A 143 -19.85 2.82 -2.73
CA ALA A 143 -19.80 4.23 -3.09
C ALA A 143 -20.74 5.01 -2.16
N PRO A 144 -20.37 6.23 -1.71
CA PRO A 144 -21.30 7.05 -0.97
C PRO A 144 -22.57 7.20 -1.82
N THR A 145 -23.71 6.75 -1.27
CA THR A 145 -25.01 6.95 -1.91
C THR A 145 -25.13 8.43 -2.21
N PRO A 146 -25.35 8.84 -3.48
CA PRO A 146 -25.56 10.25 -3.78
C PRO A 146 -26.73 10.76 -2.92
N PRO A 147 -26.66 11.99 -2.38
CA PRO A 147 -27.80 12.56 -1.68
C PRO A 147 -29.01 12.49 -2.62
N ALA A 148 -30.12 11.97 -2.11
CA ALA A 148 -31.36 11.87 -2.86
C ALA A 148 -31.64 13.24 -3.51
N GLU A 149 -31.71 13.25 -4.84
CA GLU A 149 -32.10 14.42 -5.61
C GLU A 149 -33.47 14.87 -5.07
N VAL A 150 -33.51 16.00 -4.37
CA VAL A 150 -34.75 16.63 -3.96
C VAL A 150 -35.36 17.18 -5.24
N VAL A 151 -36.22 16.38 -5.87
CA VAL A 151 -37.07 16.84 -6.97
C VAL A 151 -38.02 17.87 -6.36
N ALA A 152 -37.82 19.12 -6.72
CA ALA A 152 -38.69 20.25 -6.39
C ALA A 152 -39.96 20.24 -7.25
#